data_AF-A0A380EDI1-F1
#
_entry.id   AF-A0A380EDI1-F1
#
_cell.length_a   1.000
_cell.length_b   1.000
_cell.length_c   1.000
_cell.angle_alpha   90.00
_cell.angle_beta   90.00
_cell.angle_gamma   90.00
#
_symmetry.space_group_name_H-M   'P 1'
#
loop_
_entity.id
_entity.type
_entity.pdbx_description
1 polymer ?
#
loop_
_entity_poly.entity_id
_entity_poly.type
_entity_poly.pdbx_seq_one_letter_code
_entity_poly.pdbx_strand_id
1 'polypeptide(L)'
;MIDKEGNIASFTTSIGMIYGSGITIPGYGVLLNTTMVGFDVVDGGINEIAPYKRPLSNMAPTIVMYHGKPILTVGAPGAISIIASVAQTLINV
;
A
#
# COMPACT_ATOMS: atom_id res chain seq x y z
N MET A 1 13.62 2.87 4.33
CA MET A 1 15.05 2.49 4.19
C MET A 1 15.84 3.74 3.87
N ILE A 2 17.01 3.90 4.47
CA ILE A 2 17.92 5.03 4.21
C ILE A 2 19.33 4.45 4.08
N ASP A 3 20.08 4.87 3.06
CA ASP A 3 21.47 4.45 2.88
C ASP A 3 22.48 5.47 3.44
N LYS A 4 23.78 5.18 3.28
CA LYS A 4 24.86 6.03 3.80
C LYS A 4 25.03 7.34 3.04
N GLU A 5 24.55 7.41 1.81
CA GLU A 5 24.64 8.60 0.95
C GLU A 5 23.42 9.52 1.14
N GLY A 6 22.42 9.07 1.91
CA GLY A 6 21.21 9.81 2.22
C GLY A 6 20.05 9.55 1.26
N ASN A 7 20.16 8.55 0.39
CA ASN A 7 19.04 8.13 -0.44
C ASN A 7 17.97 7.47 0.42
N ILE A 8 16.71 7.72 0.10
CA ILE A 8 15.57 7.28 0.90
C ILE A 8 14.53 6.56 0.03
N ALA A 9 14.02 5.45 0.55
CA ALA A 9 12.92 4.72 -0.06
C ALA A 9 11.91 4.29 1.02
N SER A 10 10.64 4.59 0.78
CA SER A 10 9.51 4.07 1.54
C SER A 10 8.61 3.33 0.55
N PHE A 11 8.29 2.07 0.86
CA PHE A 11 7.46 1.24 0.00
C PHE A 11 6.55 0.36 0.87
N THR A 12 5.40 0.04 0.31
CA THR A 12 4.45 -0.90 0.87
C THR A 12 4.07 -1.85 -0.24
N THR A 13 4.14 -3.15 0.02
CA THR A 13 3.71 -4.19 -0.91
C THR A 13 2.71 -5.09 -0.22
N SER A 14 1.72 -5.56 -0.97
CA SER A 14 0.69 -6.47 -0.48
C SER A 14 0.11 -7.25 -1.65
N ILE A 15 -0.30 -8.48 -1.36
CA ILE A 15 -1.12 -9.30 -2.25
C ILE A 15 -2.62 -9.25 -1.84
N GLY A 16 -3.00 -8.31 -0.98
CA GLY A 16 -4.34 -8.23 -0.39
C GLY A 16 -4.41 -9.09 0.86
N MET A 17 -5.26 -10.12 0.83
CA MET A 17 -5.37 -11.10 1.92
C MET A 17 -4.07 -11.90 2.10
N ILE A 18 -3.89 -12.51 3.29
CA ILE A 18 -2.63 -13.19 3.69
C ILE A 18 -2.17 -14.25 2.66
N TYR A 19 -3.10 -14.94 1.99
CA TYR A 19 -2.81 -15.91 0.94
C TYR A 19 -3.23 -15.42 -0.46
N GLY A 20 -3.32 -14.11 -0.66
CA GLY A 20 -3.78 -13.52 -1.91
C GLY A 20 -5.13 -14.10 -2.32
N SER A 21 -5.21 -14.57 -3.55
CA SER A 21 -6.37 -15.26 -4.12
C SER A 21 -6.40 -16.77 -3.85
N GLY A 22 -5.32 -17.33 -3.30
CA GLY A 22 -5.10 -18.78 -3.26
C GLY A 22 -4.68 -19.39 -4.61
N ILE A 23 -4.59 -18.59 -5.68
CA ILE A 23 -4.26 -19.05 -7.03
C ILE A 23 -2.80 -18.72 -7.34
N THR A 24 -2.02 -19.73 -7.70
CA THR A 24 -0.63 -19.58 -8.14
C THR A 24 -0.49 -19.80 -9.64
N ILE A 25 0.51 -19.15 -10.26
CA ILE A 25 0.88 -19.43 -11.65
C ILE A 25 1.65 -20.77 -11.68
N PRO A 26 1.16 -21.81 -12.39
CA PRO A 26 1.78 -23.12 -12.39
C PRO A 26 3.25 -23.09 -12.84
N GLY A 27 4.15 -23.62 -12.01
CA GLY A 27 5.58 -23.69 -12.31
C GLY A 27 6.40 -22.43 -12.02
N TYR A 28 5.78 -21.31 -11.64
CA TYR A 28 6.48 -20.04 -11.41
C TYR A 28 6.55 -19.61 -9.94
N GLY A 29 5.75 -20.23 -9.05
CA GLY A 29 5.72 -19.87 -7.63
C GLY A 29 5.14 -18.48 -7.34
N VAL A 30 4.45 -17.87 -8.32
CA VAL A 30 3.83 -16.54 -8.18
C VAL A 30 2.40 -16.69 -7.69
N LEU A 31 2.09 -16.14 -6.52
CA LEU A 31 0.74 -16.09 -5.94
C LEU A 31 0.01 -14.82 -6.40
N LEU A 32 -1.18 -14.98 -6.97
CA LEU A 32 -1.98 -13.86 -7.48
C LEU A 32 -2.66 -13.12 -6.33
N ASN A 33 -2.67 -11.79 -6.41
CA ASN A 33 -3.27 -10.91 -5.41
C ASN A 33 -4.81 -10.94 -5.43
N THR A 34 -5.42 -10.38 -4.39
CA THR A 34 -6.87 -10.14 -4.28
C THR A 34 -7.25 -8.67 -4.42
N THR A 35 -6.39 -7.82 -4.98
CA THR A 35 -6.58 -6.36 -4.93
C THR A 35 -7.86 -5.91 -5.63
N MET A 36 -8.41 -6.70 -6.55
CA MET A 36 -9.72 -6.46 -7.18
C MET A 36 -10.88 -6.26 -6.19
N VAL A 37 -10.79 -6.81 -4.97
CA VAL A 37 -11.80 -6.59 -3.90
C VAL A 37 -11.86 -5.13 -3.42
N GLY A 38 -10.90 -4.30 -3.80
CA GLY A 38 -10.87 -2.88 -3.48
C GLY A 38 -11.77 -2.01 -4.37
N PHE A 39 -12.39 -2.57 -5.41
CA PHE A 39 -13.42 -1.87 -6.18
C PHE A 39 -14.78 -1.91 -5.48
N ASP A 40 -15.61 -0.92 -5.78
CA ASP A 40 -17.02 -0.92 -5.38
C ASP A 40 -17.79 -1.92 -6.26
N VAL A 41 -18.66 -2.71 -5.63
CA VAL A 41 -19.53 -3.66 -6.33
C VAL A 41 -20.77 -3.01 -6.94
N VAL A 42 -21.01 -1.73 -6.63
CA VAL A 42 -22.13 -0.95 -7.13
C VAL A 42 -21.62 0.00 -8.22
N ASP A 43 -22.27 -0.05 -9.38
CA ASP A 43 -21.91 0.76 -10.53
C ASP A 43 -22.22 2.25 -10.35
N GLY A 44 -21.55 3.10 -11.12
CA GLY A 44 -21.76 4.55 -11.18
C GLY A 44 -20.88 5.37 -10.24
N GLY A 45 -20.04 4.72 -9.42
CA GLY A 45 -19.10 5.36 -8.51
C GLY A 45 -17.71 5.58 -9.11
N ILE A 46 -16.94 6.52 -8.54
CA ILE A 46 -15.54 6.77 -8.97
C ILE A 46 -14.64 5.54 -8.81
N ASN A 47 -15.01 4.60 -7.93
CA ASN A 47 -14.29 3.36 -7.65
C ASN A 47 -15.06 2.12 -8.17
N GLU A 48 -15.97 2.29 -9.14
CA GLU A 48 -16.56 1.16 -9.86
C GLU A 48 -15.51 0.37 -10.66
N ILE A 49 -15.83 -0.88 -10.97
CA ILE A 49 -14.99 -1.78 -11.76
C ILE A 49 -14.98 -1.33 -13.23
N ALA A 50 -13.79 -1.16 -13.82
CA ALA A 50 -13.63 -0.90 -15.24
C ALA A 50 -12.34 -1.52 -15.81
N PRO A 51 -12.30 -1.85 -17.12
CA PRO A 51 -11.08 -2.36 -17.76
C PRO A 51 -9.88 -1.42 -17.56
N TYR A 52 -8.73 -1.99 -17.24
CA TYR A 52 -7.45 -1.28 -17.01
C TYR A 52 -7.45 -0.24 -15.85
N LYS A 53 -8.55 -0.10 -15.12
CA LYS A 53 -8.64 0.75 -13.93
C LYS A 53 -7.94 0.08 -12.74
N ARG A 54 -7.46 0.90 -11.80
CA ARG A 54 -6.91 0.42 -10.53
C ARG A 54 -7.92 0.67 -9.41
N PRO A 55 -8.11 -0.31 -8.50
CA PRO A 55 -8.97 -0.11 -7.34
C PRO A 55 -8.34 0.90 -6.37
N LEU A 56 -9.17 1.46 -5.50
CA LEU A 56 -8.71 2.22 -4.34
C LEU A 56 -7.64 1.43 -3.56
N SER A 57 -6.57 2.10 -3.15
CA SER A 57 -5.49 1.54 -2.34
C SER A 57 -5.32 2.33 -1.05
N ASN A 58 -5.25 1.62 0.08
CA ASN A 58 -4.95 2.19 1.38
C ASN A 58 -3.45 2.22 1.69
N MET A 59 -2.59 1.73 0.79
CA MET A 59 -1.15 1.75 0.98
C MET A 59 -0.65 3.19 1.03
N ALA A 60 -0.01 3.57 2.14
CA ALA A 60 0.46 4.93 2.37
C ALA A 60 1.95 4.95 2.81
N PRO A 61 2.88 4.49 1.95
CA PRO A 61 4.31 4.66 2.23
C PRO A 61 4.64 6.14 2.32
N THR A 62 5.16 6.57 3.46
CA THR A 62 5.33 7.99 3.79
C THR A 62 6.81 8.31 4.06
N ILE A 63 7.25 9.47 3.56
CA ILE A 63 8.56 10.08 3.84
C ILE A 63 8.28 11.46 4.45
N VAL A 64 8.89 11.74 5.60
CA VAL A 64 8.76 13.03 6.29
C VAL A 64 10.02 13.84 6.07
N MET A 65 9.84 15.09 5.68
CA MET A 65 10.89 16.04 5.37
C MET A 65 10.86 17.20 6.38
N TYR A 66 12.04 17.63 6.84
CA TYR A 66 12.21 18.82 7.67
C TYR A 66 13.32 19.69 7.09
N HIS A 67 12.99 20.94 6.74
CA HIS A 67 13.88 21.85 6.00
C HIS A 67 14.59 21.20 4.81
N GLY A 68 13.83 20.44 4.00
CA GLY A 68 14.33 19.77 2.80
C GLY A 68 15.18 18.51 3.07
N LYS A 69 15.38 18.11 4.32
CA LYS A 69 16.09 16.89 4.69
C LYS A 69 15.11 15.80 5.14
N PRO A 70 15.26 14.55 4.69
CA PRO A 70 14.44 13.47 5.20
C PRO A 70 14.79 13.20 6.67
N ILE A 71 13.76 13.08 7.52
CA ILE A 71 13.94 12.80 8.95
C ILE A 71 13.32 11.48 9.39
N LEU A 72 12.36 10.96 8.62
CA LEU A 72 11.62 9.75 9.00
C LEU A 72 10.97 9.11 7.76
N THR A 73 10.90 7.77 7.74
CA THR A 73 9.98 7.02 6.89
C THR A 73 8.97 6.28 7.75
N VAL A 74 7.69 6.31 7.39
CA VAL A 74 6.63 5.59 8.10
C VAL A 74 5.77 4.83 7.09
N GLY A 75 5.33 3.65 7.52
CA GLY A 75 4.30 2.85 6.88
C GLY A 75 3.66 1.95 7.93
N ALA A 76 2.52 1.34 7.62
CA ALA A 76 1.85 0.41 8.52
C ALA A 76 1.20 -0.72 7.70
N PRO A 77 1.07 -1.94 8.28
CA PRO A 77 0.13 -2.94 7.78
C PRO A 77 -1.31 -2.62 8.25
N GLY A 78 -2.33 -3.29 7.69
CA GLY A 78 -3.69 -3.27 8.24
C GLY A 78 -4.82 -2.80 7.31
N ALA A 79 -4.62 -2.85 5.99
CA ALA A 79 -5.64 -2.47 5.00
C ALA A 79 -6.19 -1.05 5.27
N ILE A 80 -7.47 -0.91 5.63
CA ILE A 80 -8.10 0.38 5.88
C ILE A 80 -7.49 1.14 7.07
N SER A 81 -6.84 0.45 8.02
CA SER A 81 -6.25 1.10 9.19
C SER A 81 -4.86 1.71 8.92
N ILE A 82 -4.29 1.51 7.72
CA ILE A 82 -2.95 1.99 7.38
C ILE A 82 -2.85 3.49 7.56
N ILE A 83 -3.80 4.25 6.99
CA ILE A 83 -3.77 5.72 7.00
C ILE A 83 -3.85 6.25 8.44
N ALA A 84 -4.77 5.71 9.25
CA ALA A 84 -4.92 6.09 10.64
C ALA A 84 -3.68 5.73 11.48
N SER A 85 -3.11 4.54 11.26
CA SER A 85 -1.89 4.09 11.94
C SER A 85 -0.69 4.98 11.60
N VAL A 86 -0.51 5.33 10.32
CA VAL A 86 0.52 6.27 9.88
C VAL A 86 0.35 7.62 10.57
N ALA A 87 -0.88 8.18 10.57
CA ALA A 87 -1.16 9.45 11.23
C ALA A 87 -0.87 9.40 12.74
N GLN A 88 -1.28 8.33 13.42
CA GLN A 88 -1.00 8.11 14.84
C GLN A 88 0.51 8.05 15.11
N THR A 89 1.27 7.34 14.27
CA THR A 89 2.73 7.33 14.41
C THR A 89 3.30 8.73 14.24
N LEU A 90 2.89 9.48 13.21
CA LEU A 90 3.42 10.81 12.93
C LEU A 90 3.17 11.84 14.05
N ILE A 91 2.06 11.74 14.77
CA ILE A 91 1.72 12.67 15.86
C ILE A 91 2.43 12.31 17.17
N ASN A 92 2.83 11.05 17.33
CA ASN A 92 3.42 10.53 18.57
C ASN A 92 4.95 10.40 18.54
N VAL A 93 5.62 10.83 17.46
CA VAL A 93 7.08 10.82 17.30
C VAL A 93 7.68 12.21 17.26
#